data_AF-A0A8S1J2Y7-F1
#
_entry.id   AF-A0A8S1J2Y7-F1
#
_cell.length_a   1.000
_cell.length_b   1.000
_cell.length_c   1.000
_cell.angle_alpha   90.00
_cell.angle_beta   90.00
_cell.angle_gamma   90.00
#
_symmetry.space_group_name_H-M   'P 1'
#
loop_
_entity.id
_entity.type
_entity.pdbx_description
1 polymer ?
#
loop_
_entity_poly.entity_id
_entity_poly.type
_entity_poly.pdbx_seq_one_letter_code
_entity_poly.pdbx_strand_id
1 'polypeptide(L)'
;MAGRFFFGQFPFSARLLSPIFPLYELYTSLPFGSIVIFFAIYFGIIQNVQVNRFIRFNAMQAILIDILLILPMLVEQLVRPPLSILTAGYNTVWLYVFFCVVYGMGSCLAGEQPRLPLVADAADQQVR
;
A
#
# COMPACT_ATOMS: atom_id res chain seq x y z
N MET A 1 4.10 7.46 7.77
CA MET A 1 3.57 8.57 8.61
C MET A 1 2.07 8.46 8.88
N ALA A 2 1.22 8.12 7.89
CA ALA A 2 -0.23 7.99 8.07
C ALA A 2 -0.68 7.09 9.25
N GLY A 3 -0.07 5.91 9.40
CA GLY A 3 -0.40 4.99 10.49
C GLY A 3 -0.09 5.54 11.89
N ARG A 4 0.90 6.43 12.05
CA ARG A 4 1.28 6.96 13.37
C ARG A 4 0.17 7.82 13.98
N PHE A 5 -0.54 8.58 13.14
CA PHE A 5 -1.70 9.38 13.58
C PHE A 5 -2.90 8.48 13.88
N PHE A 6 -3.17 7.47 13.05
CA PHE A 6 -4.26 6.52 13.27
C PHE A 6 -4.06 5.66 14.52
N PHE A 7 -2.86 5.09 14.73
CA PHE A 7 -2.55 4.29 15.92
C PHE A 7 -2.50 5.09 17.21
N GLY A 8 -2.17 6.39 17.13
CA GLY A 8 -2.27 7.31 18.26
C GLY A 8 -3.71 7.56 18.70
N GLN A 9 -4.67 7.55 17.76
CA GLN A 9 -6.10 7.75 18.04
C GLN A 9 -6.84 6.45 18.37
N PHE A 10 -6.41 5.31 17.81
CA PHE A 10 -7.06 4.00 17.97
C PHE A 10 -6.06 2.91 18.38
N PRO A 11 -5.67 2.82 19.66
CA PRO A 11 -4.64 1.88 20.12
C PRO A 11 -5.04 0.40 19.96
N PHE A 12 -6.34 0.09 19.87
CA PHE A 12 -6.81 -1.28 19.60
C PHE A 12 -6.39 -1.81 18.22
N SER A 13 -6.33 -0.94 17.21
CA SER A 13 -5.91 -1.31 15.85
C SER A 13 -4.45 -1.76 15.78
N ALA A 14 -3.59 -1.26 16.68
CA ALA A 14 -2.19 -1.66 16.76
C ALA A 14 -2.03 -3.12 17.18
N ARG A 15 -2.93 -3.64 18.03
CA ARG A 15 -2.90 -5.05 18.44
C ARG A 15 -3.31 -6.01 17.32
N LEU A 16 -4.22 -5.59 16.43
CA LEU A 16 -4.62 -6.39 15.27
C LEU A 16 -3.47 -6.57 14.26
N LEU A 17 -2.59 -5.56 14.17
CA LEU A 17 -1.44 -5.56 13.27
C LEU A 17 -0.16 -6.06 13.95
N SER A 18 -0.28 -6.70 15.12
CA SER A 18 0.85 -7.31 15.83
C SER A 18 1.75 -8.20 14.95
N PRO A 19 1.24 -9.05 14.02
CA PRO A 19 2.11 -9.89 13.20
C PRO A 19 2.89 -9.13 12.11
N ILE A 20 2.55 -7.87 11.84
CA ILE A 20 3.17 -7.07 10.78
C ILE A 20 4.34 -6.23 11.31
N PHE A 21 4.45 -6.02 12.62
CA PHE A 21 5.58 -5.30 13.23
C PHE A 21 6.97 -5.80 12.83
N PRO A 22 7.29 -7.11 12.80
CA PRO A 22 8.63 -7.55 12.42
C PRO A 22 8.99 -7.14 10.97
N LEU A 23 8.00 -7.13 10.07
CA LEU A 23 8.20 -6.65 8.70
C LEU A 23 8.39 -5.13 8.67
N TYR A 24 7.67 -4.39 9.52
CA TYR A 24 7.84 -2.94 9.64
C TYR A 24 9.24 -2.56 10.15
N GLU A 25 9.76 -3.26 11.16
CA GLU A 25 11.11 -3.01 11.68
C GLU A 25 12.18 -3.24 10.61
N LEU A 26 12.07 -4.37 9.89
CA LEU A 26 12.95 -4.66 8.75
C LEU A 26 12.87 -3.57 7.68
N TYR A 27 11.66 -3.10 7.37
CA TYR A 27 11.44 -2.02 6.42
C TYR A 27 12.12 -0.71 6.84
N THR A 28 11.98 -0.30 8.10
CA THR A 28 12.60 0.93 8.61
C THR A 28 14.12 0.84 8.82
N SER A 29 14.67 -0.38 8.89
CA SER A 29 16.11 -0.60 9.03
C SER A 29 16.90 -0.25 7.77
N LEU A 30 16.23 -0.22 6.61
CA LEU A 30 16.85 0.05 5.32
C LEU A 30 16.70 1.54 4.94
N PRO A 31 17.79 2.23 4.59
CA PRO A 31 17.68 3.56 3.99
C PRO A 31 16.93 3.45 2.66
N PHE A 32 15.93 4.32 2.45
CA PHE A 32 15.05 4.28 1.28
C PHE A 32 14.29 2.95 1.09
N GLY A 33 13.89 2.28 2.19
CA GLY A 33 13.21 0.98 2.16
C GLY A 33 12.04 0.87 1.17
N SER A 34 11.21 1.91 1.00
CA SER A 34 10.13 1.93 -0.01
C SER A 34 10.66 1.73 -1.42
N ILE A 35 11.68 2.50 -1.79
CA ILE A 35 12.26 2.49 -3.14
C ILE A 35 12.92 1.14 -3.41
N VAL A 36 13.65 0.61 -2.43
CA VAL A 36 14.30 -0.71 -2.55
C VAL A 36 13.27 -1.81 -2.77
N ILE A 37 12.20 -1.83 -1.99
CA ILE A 37 11.13 -2.82 -2.11
C ILE A 37 10.37 -2.67 -3.42
N PHE A 38 10.09 -1.44 -3.84
CA PHE A 38 9.49 -1.15 -5.14
C PHE A 38 10.27 -1.83 -6.27
N PHE A 39 11.59 -1.60 -6.34
CA PHE A 39 12.42 -2.19 -7.38
C PHE A 39 12.55 -3.71 -7.23
N ALA A 40 12.66 -4.22 -6.00
CA ALA A 40 12.72 -5.66 -5.75
C ALA A 40 11.47 -6.39 -6.26
N ILE A 41 10.28 -5.85 -5.97
CA ILE A 41 9.01 -6.42 -6.45
C ILE A 41 8.90 -6.26 -7.97
N TYR A 42 9.24 -5.09 -8.51
CA TYR A 42 9.10 -4.82 -9.94
C TYR A 42 9.99 -5.74 -10.80
N PHE A 43 11.30 -5.80 -10.50
CA PHE A 43 12.22 -6.64 -11.26
C PHE A 43 12.09 -8.13 -10.90
N GLY A 44 11.84 -8.46 -9.64
CA GLY A 44 11.77 -9.86 -9.20
C GLY A 44 10.46 -10.56 -9.60
N ILE A 45 9.34 -9.85 -9.56
CA ILE A 45 8.00 -10.44 -9.73
C ILE A 45 7.39 -9.99 -11.06
N ILE A 46 7.25 -8.69 -11.29
CA ILE A 46 6.42 -8.16 -12.39
C ILE A 46 7.07 -8.43 -13.76
N GLN A 47 8.37 -8.24 -13.88
CA GLN A 47 9.14 -8.50 -15.11
C GLN A 47 9.41 -10.00 -15.33
N ASN A 48 9.21 -10.84 -14.32
CA ASN A 48 9.49 -12.26 -14.43
C ASN A 48 8.30 -13.01 -15.05
N VAL A 49 8.42 -13.39 -16.33
CA VAL A 49 7.38 -14.13 -17.06
C VAL A 49 7.13 -15.55 -16.53
N GLN A 50 8.05 -16.11 -15.72
CA GLN A 50 7.85 -17.40 -15.06
C GLN A 50 6.86 -17.30 -13.89
N VAL A 51 6.64 -16.09 -13.37
CA VAL A 51 5.67 -15.85 -12.31
C VAL A 51 4.28 -15.79 -12.93
N ASN A 52 3.32 -16.48 -12.28
CA ASN A 52 1.93 -16.49 -12.71
C ASN A 52 1.38 -15.05 -12.84
N ARG A 53 0.65 -14.78 -13.93
CA ARG A 53 -0.04 -13.51 -14.21
C ARG A 53 -0.84 -13.02 -13.01
N PHE A 54 -1.47 -13.92 -12.25
CA PHE A 54 -2.21 -13.58 -11.03
C PHE A 54 -1.34 -12.83 -10.01
N ILE A 55 -0.15 -13.36 -9.71
CA ILE A 55 0.77 -12.78 -8.73
C ILE A 55 1.32 -11.46 -9.25
N ARG A 56 1.66 -11.41 -10.55
CA ARG A 56 2.14 -10.19 -11.22
C ARG A 56 1.11 -9.07 -11.17
N PHE A 57 -0.16 -9.39 -11.38
CA PHE A 57 -1.27 -8.44 -11.31
C PHE A 57 -1.48 -7.87 -9.91
N ASN A 58 -1.50 -8.75 -8.90
CA ASN A 58 -1.59 -8.33 -7.49
C ASN A 58 -0.39 -7.46 -7.07
N ALA A 59 0.82 -7.86 -7.47
CA ALA A 59 2.05 -7.12 -7.19
C ALA A 59 2.02 -5.72 -7.85
N MET A 60 1.53 -5.63 -9.10
CA MET A 60 1.39 -4.36 -9.80
C MET A 60 0.38 -3.43 -9.10
N GLN A 61 -0.76 -3.96 -8.66
CA GLN A 61 -1.74 -3.17 -7.92
C GLN A 61 -1.17 -2.65 -6.59
N ALA A 62 -0.41 -3.48 -5.86
CA ALA A 62 0.25 -3.07 -4.61
C ALA A 62 1.25 -1.93 -4.85
N ILE A 63 2.06 -2.02 -5.91
CA ILE A 63 2.98 -0.95 -6.31
C ILE A 63 2.24 0.33 -6.69
N LEU A 64 1.15 0.24 -7.47
CA LEU A 64 0.39 1.43 -7.87
C LEU A 64 -0.23 2.13 -6.67
N ILE A 65 -0.72 1.36 -5.68
CA ILE A 65 -1.19 1.95 -4.42
C ILE A 65 -0.04 2.67 -3.73
N ASP A 66 1.14 2.06 -3.62
CA ASP A 66 2.30 2.70 -2.98
C ASP A 66 2.68 4.03 -3.66
N ILE A 67 2.67 4.07 -5.01
CA ILE A 67 2.89 5.30 -5.77
C ILE A 67 1.81 6.35 -5.48
N LEU A 68 0.53 5.95 -5.46
CA LEU A 68 -0.58 6.87 -5.18
C LEU A 68 -0.47 7.49 -3.78
N LEU A 69 0.11 6.79 -2.81
CA LEU A 69 0.33 7.30 -1.46
C LEU A 69 1.38 8.42 -1.37
N ILE A 70 2.20 8.59 -2.41
CA ILE A 70 3.14 9.72 -2.51
C ILE A 70 2.38 11.02 -2.82
N LEU A 71 1.23 10.95 -3.52
CA LEU A 71 0.47 12.13 -3.94
C LEU A 71 -0.03 13.00 -2.77
N PRO A 72 -0.67 12.46 -1.71
CA PRO A 72 -1.04 13.25 -0.54
C PRO A 72 0.15 13.96 0.10
N MET A 73 1.32 13.31 0.09
CA MET A 73 2.55 13.86 0.67
C MET A 73 3.08 15.05 -0.16
N LEU A 74 3.03 14.95 -1.49
CA LEU A 74 3.33 16.06 -2.40
C LEU A 74 2.36 17.23 -2.22
N VAL A 75 1.06 16.94 -2.12
CA VAL A 75 0.02 17.95 -1.91
C VAL A 75 0.22 18.67 -0.57
N GLU A 76 0.56 17.96 0.51
CA GLU A 76 0.88 18.56 1.80
C GLU A 76 2.04 19.56 1.68
N GLN A 77 3.13 19.18 1.00
CA GLN A 77 4.31 20.03 0.85
C GLN A 77 4.01 21.34 0.10
N LEU A 78 3.08 21.28 -0.86
CA LEU A 78 2.69 22.42 -1.69
C LEU A 78 1.69 23.35 -0.98
N VAL A 79 0.67 22.78 -0.33
CA VAL A 79 -0.50 23.52 0.17
C VAL A 79 -0.40 23.86 1.67
N ARG A 80 0.39 23.09 2.45
CA ARG A 80 0.53 23.22 3.91
C ARG A 80 -0.81 23.40 4.64
N PRO A 81 -1.74 22.43 4.52
CA PRO A 81 -3.07 22.53 5.11
C PRO A 81 -3.04 22.57 6.64
N PRO A 82 -4.10 23.10 7.29
CA PRO A 82 -4.22 23.07 8.75
C PRO A 82 -4.24 21.63 9.29
N LEU A 83 -3.74 21.46 10.51
CA LEU A 83 -3.51 20.16 11.14
C LEU A 83 -4.76 19.26 11.21
N SER A 84 -5.96 19.84 11.34
CA SER A 84 -7.24 19.11 11.36
C SER A 84 -7.52 18.41 10.03
N ILE A 85 -7.34 19.12 8.91
CA ILE A 85 -7.52 18.60 7.55
C ILE A 85 -6.44 17.58 7.23
N LEU A 86 -5.20 17.86 7.64
CA LEU A 86 -4.07 16.95 7.42
C LEU A 86 -4.29 15.61 8.13
N THR A 87 -4.73 15.64 9.40
CA THR A 87 -5.02 14.43 10.18
C THR A 87 -6.16 13.63 9.56
N ALA A 88 -7.24 14.30 9.14
CA ALA A 88 -8.36 13.64 8.47
C ALA A 88 -7.94 13.00 7.13
N GLY A 89 -7.10 13.68 6.34
CA GLY A 89 -6.55 13.17 5.09
C GLY A 89 -5.71 11.92 5.31
N TYR A 90 -4.77 11.95 6.27
CA TYR A 90 -3.94 10.80 6.60
C TYR A 90 -4.74 9.60 7.12
N ASN A 91 -5.76 9.84 7.96
CA ASN A 91 -6.65 8.78 8.44
C ASN A 91 -7.46 8.16 7.29
N THR A 92 -7.97 8.98 6.36
CA THR A 92 -8.72 8.51 5.19
C THR A 92 -7.83 7.66 4.28
N VAL A 93 -6.61 8.12 4.02
CA VAL A 93 -5.62 7.39 3.22
C VAL A 93 -5.27 6.05 3.89
N TRP A 94 -5.07 6.04 5.20
CA TRP A 94 -4.78 4.80 5.94
C TRP A 94 -5.95 3.81 5.83
N LEU A 95 -7.18 4.27 6.03
CA LEU A 95 -8.38 3.43 5.91
C LEU A 95 -8.54 2.88 4.48
N TYR A 96 -8.31 3.71 3.46
CA TYR A 96 -8.35 3.28 2.07
C TYR A 96 -7.39 2.12 1.80
N VAL A 97 -6.12 2.26 2.22
CA VAL A 97 -5.11 1.19 2.07
C VAL A 97 -5.51 -0.05 2.84
N PHE A 98 -5.99 0.11 4.07
CA PHE A 98 -6.43 -1.00 4.90
C PHE A 98 -7.56 -1.79 4.24
N PHE A 99 -8.59 -1.11 3.72
CA PHE A 99 -9.68 -1.76 3.00
C PHE A 99 -9.21 -2.45 1.72
N CYS A 100 -8.33 -1.82 0.95
CA CYS A 100 -7.71 -2.46 -0.22
C CYS A 100 -6.99 -3.75 0.15
N VAL A 101 -6.20 -3.74 1.23
CA VAL A 101 -5.46 -4.93 1.69
C VAL A 101 -6.43 -6.02 2.16
N VAL A 102 -7.43 -5.69 2.98
CA VAL A 102 -8.43 -6.65 3.49
C VAL A 102 -9.25 -7.25 2.35
N TYR A 103 -9.72 -6.42 1.42
CA TYR A 103 -10.45 -6.87 0.23
C TYR A 103 -9.57 -7.77 -0.65
N GLY A 104 -8.33 -7.36 -0.91
CA GLY A 104 -7.36 -8.14 -1.67
C GLY A 104 -7.11 -9.51 -1.07
N MET A 105 -6.90 -9.58 0.25
CA MET A 105 -6.75 -10.85 0.97
C MET A 105 -8.03 -11.70 0.90
N GLY A 106 -9.19 -11.10 1.12
CA GLY A 106 -10.49 -11.79 1.07
C GLY A 106 -10.78 -12.41 -0.30
N SER A 107 -10.60 -11.64 -1.38
CA SER A 107 -10.80 -12.14 -2.75
C SER A 107 -9.78 -13.22 -3.12
N CYS A 108 -8.51 -13.08 -2.70
CA CYS A 108 -7.50 -14.13 -2.89
C CYS A 108 -7.89 -15.44 -2.17
N LEU A 109 -8.45 -15.35 -0.96
CA LEU A 109 -8.95 -16.53 -0.23
C LEU A 109 -10.20 -17.15 -0.88
N ALA A 110 -11.04 -16.33 -1.52
CA ALA A 110 -12.19 -16.79 -2.30
C ALA A 110 -11.80 -17.36 -3.67
N GLY A 111 -10.52 -17.29 -4.07
CA GLY A 111 -10.03 -17.77 -5.36
C GLY A 111 -10.33 -16.83 -6.54
N GLU A 112 -10.79 -15.60 -6.26
CA GLU A 112 -11.06 -14.59 -7.27
C GLU A 112 -9.86 -13.66 -7.47
N GLN A 113 -9.77 -13.03 -8.65
CA GLN A 113 -8.77 -12.00 -8.92
C GLN A 113 -9.20 -10.66 -8.30
N PRO A 114 -8.54 -10.18 -7.23
CA PRO A 114 -8.90 -8.89 -6.64
C PRO A 114 -8.64 -7.76 -7.62
N ARG A 115 -9.69 -6.97 -7.89
CA ARG A 115 -9.58 -5.72 -8.65
C ARG A 115 -9.68 -4.56 -7.67
N LEU A 116 -8.54 -4.01 -7.27
CA LEU A 116 -8.50 -2.87 -6.36
C LEU A 116 -8.99 -1.60 -7.06
N PRO A 117 -9.80 -0.76 -6.37
CA PRO A 117 -10.28 0.49 -6.93
C PRO A 117 -9.12 1.41 -7.31
N LEU A 118 -9.31 2.23 -8.36
CA LEU A 118 -8.33 3.17 -8.95
C LEU A 118 -7.12 2.55 -9.65
N VAL A 119 -6.64 1.39 -9.21
CA VAL A 119 -5.37 0.80 -9.70
C VAL A 119 -5.55 -0.43 -10.58
N ALA A 120 -6.71 -1.10 -10.56
CA ALA A 120 -6.91 -2.35 -11.27
C ALA A 120 -6.70 -2.23 -12.79
N ASP A 121 -7.23 -1.19 -13.43
CA ASP A 121 -7.15 -1.05 -14.88
C ASP A 121 -5.74 -0.65 -15.34
N ALA A 122 -5.05 0.18 -14.57
CA ALA A 122 -3.65 0.52 -14.80
C ALA A 122 -2.72 -0.69 -14.59
N ALA A 123 -3.01 -1.54 -13.60
CA ALA A 123 -2.27 -2.77 -13.37
C ALA A 123 -2.45 -3.78 -14.52
N ASP A 124 -3.67 -3.89 -15.06
CA ASP A 124 -3.98 -4.84 -16.14
C ASP A 124 -3.25 -4.47 -17.45
N GLN A 125 -3.09 -3.17 -17.72
CA GLN A 125 -2.33 -2.67 -18.86
C GLN A 125 -0.84 -3.01 -18.78
N GLN A 126 -0.24 -3.02 -17.58
CA GLN A 126 1.19 -3.32 -17.41
C GLN A 126 1.50 -4.82 -17.37
N VAL A 127 0.55 -5.65 -17.00
CA VAL A 127 0.72 -7.11 -16.87
C VAL A 127 0.22 -7.85 -18.12
N ARG A 128 0.05 -7.12 -19.23
CA ARG A 128 -0.33 -7.65 -20.53
C ARG A 128 0.81 -8.41 -21.21
#